data_AF-A0AAN5C757-F1
#
_entry.id   AF-A0AAN5C757-F1
#
_cell.length_a   1.000
_cell.length_b   1.000
_cell.length_c   1.000
_cell.angle_alpha   90.00
_cell.angle_beta   90.00
_cell.angle_gamma   90.00
#
_symmetry.space_group_name_H-M   'P 1'
#
loop_
_entity.id
_entity.type
_entity.pdbx_description
1 polymer ?
#
loop_
_entity_poly.entity_id
_entity_poly.type
_entity_poly.pdbx_seq_one_letter_code
_entity_poly.pdbx_strand_id
1 'polypeptide(L)'
;PRKRPKCGTEVHVKPRLCDLCGELADPYFLSPRYAGVSNFFTKLVELTPEQRAKAEIFIQRKRQATICSRHFEKETKKINDDRLRAEKTLVDHVSRVDEETIK
;
A
#
# COMPACT_ATOMS: atom_id res chain seq x y z
N PRO A 1 -38.22 -19.79 -14.45
CA PRO A 1 -37.66 -19.38 -13.13
C PRO A 1 -36.41 -20.20 -12.75
N ARG A 2 -35.20 -19.65 -12.93
CA ARG A 2 -33.96 -20.33 -12.55
C ARG A 2 -33.70 -20.12 -11.05
N LYS A 3 -33.83 -21.19 -10.25
CA LYS A 3 -33.46 -21.18 -8.83
C LYS A 3 -31.94 -21.01 -8.73
N ARG A 4 -31.48 -19.90 -8.15
CA ARG A 4 -30.05 -19.71 -7.85
C ARG A 4 -29.69 -20.62 -6.66
N PRO A 5 -28.56 -21.37 -6.72
CA PRO A 5 -28.07 -22.09 -5.56
C PRO A 5 -27.66 -21.10 -4.47
N LYS A 6 -28.14 -21.31 -3.24
CA LYS A 6 -27.70 -20.60 -2.05
C LYS A 6 -26.34 -21.18 -1.63
N CYS A 7 -25.25 -20.51 -2.00
CA CYS A 7 -23.91 -20.89 -1.55
C CYS A 7 -23.62 -20.14 -0.23
N GLY A 8 -24.01 -20.73 0.89
CA GLY A 8 -23.65 -20.28 2.23
C GLY A 8 -22.84 -21.37 2.92
N THR A 9 -21.61 -21.58 2.48
CA THR A 9 -20.68 -22.47 3.17
C THR A 9 -19.80 -21.61 4.05
N GLU A 10 -20.03 -21.64 5.36
CA GLU A 10 -19.16 -21.02 6.36
C GLU A 10 -17.82 -21.75 6.36
N VAL A 11 -16.91 -21.30 5.49
CA VAL A 11 -15.55 -21.83 5.44
C VAL A 11 -14.85 -21.37 6.72
N HIS A 12 -14.73 -22.27 7.69
CA HIS A 12 -13.90 -22.04 8.87
C HIS A 12 -12.43 -22.01 8.43
N VAL A 13 -11.95 -20.83 8.05
CA VAL A 13 -10.56 -20.62 7.65
C VAL A 13 -9.72 -20.57 8.93
N LYS A 14 -8.81 -21.52 9.10
CA LYS A 14 -7.86 -21.50 10.22
C LYS A 14 -7.09 -20.18 10.18
N PRO A 15 -6.94 -19.48 11.33
CA PRO A 15 -6.16 -18.25 11.38
C PRO A 15 -4.73 -18.51 10.92
N ARG A 16 -4.21 -17.65 10.05
CA ARG A 16 -2.82 -17.70 9.59
C ARG A 16 -2.07 -16.49 10.12
N LEU A 17 -0.77 -16.63 10.30
CA LEU A 17 0.10 -15.49 10.64
C LEU A 17 0.71 -14.90 9.37
N CYS A 18 1.00 -13.61 9.42
CA CYS A 18 1.70 -12.89 8.37
C CYS A 18 3.20 -13.25 8.41
N ASP A 19 3.75 -13.66 7.27
CA ASP A 19 5.16 -14.03 7.15
C ASP A 19 6.12 -12.83 7.22
N LEU A 20 5.61 -11.60 7.14
CA LEU A 20 6.40 -10.37 7.27
C LEU A 20 6.43 -9.85 8.71
N CYS A 21 5.25 -9.56 9.27
CA CYS A 21 5.11 -8.95 10.59
C CYS A 21 4.85 -9.93 11.75
N GLY A 22 4.48 -11.19 11.47
CA GLY A 22 4.18 -12.19 12.49
C GLY A 22 2.80 -12.04 13.16
N GLU A 23 2.01 -11.02 12.79
CA GLU A 23 0.66 -10.82 13.32
C GLU A 23 -0.37 -11.72 12.64
N LEU A 24 -1.57 -11.80 13.23
CA LEU A 24 -2.71 -12.50 12.64
C LEU A 24 -3.09 -11.90 11.28
N ALA A 25 -3.07 -12.72 10.24
CA ALA A 25 -3.46 -12.37 8.89
C ALA A 25 -4.91 -12.81 8.66
N ASP A 26 -5.86 -11.91 8.95
CA ASP A 26 -7.28 -12.10 8.68
C ASP A 26 -7.96 -10.77 8.25
N PRO A 27 -8.35 -10.59 6.98
CA PRO A 27 -8.10 -11.49 5.85
C PRO A 27 -6.62 -11.53 5.45
N TYR A 28 -6.19 -12.65 4.86
CA TYR A 28 -4.84 -12.81 4.32
C TYR A 28 -4.82 -12.91 2.80
N PHE A 29 -3.69 -12.51 2.22
CA PHE A 29 -3.37 -12.68 0.82
C PHE A 29 -2.20 -13.65 0.70
N LEU A 30 -2.24 -14.53 -0.30
CA LEU A 30 -1.13 -15.41 -0.62
C LEU A 30 -0.34 -14.85 -1.79
N SER A 31 0.98 -14.75 -1.64
CA SER A 31 1.83 -14.32 -2.75
C SER A 31 1.83 -15.36 -3.88
N PRO A 32 2.00 -14.92 -5.14
CA PRO A 32 2.28 -15.82 -6.25
C PRO A 32 3.61 -16.55 -6.03
N ARG A 33 3.69 -17.83 -6.43
CA ARG A 33 4.94 -18.62 -6.33
C ARG A 33 5.99 -18.26 -7.39
N TYR A 34 5.56 -17.79 -8.57
CA TYR A 34 6.44 -17.65 -9.73
C TYR A 34 6.22 -16.32 -10.45
N ALA A 35 5.31 -16.27 -11.42
CA ALA A 35 5.05 -15.06 -12.18
C ALA A 35 4.39 -13.99 -11.30
N GLY A 36 4.93 -12.78 -11.35
CA GLY A 36 4.37 -11.64 -10.61
C GLY A 36 4.68 -11.62 -9.11
N VAL A 37 5.57 -12.48 -8.60
CA VAL A 37 5.97 -12.44 -7.18
C VAL A 37 6.62 -11.10 -6.82
N SER A 38 7.55 -10.61 -7.62
CA SER A 38 8.18 -9.29 -7.39
C SER A 38 7.16 -8.16 -7.43
N ASN A 39 6.26 -8.16 -8.42
CA ASN A 39 5.20 -7.18 -8.55
C ASN A 39 4.16 -7.24 -7.42
N PHE A 40 4.03 -8.39 -6.75
CA PHE A 40 3.16 -8.53 -5.59
C PHE A 40 3.79 -7.85 -4.37
N PHE A 41 5.07 -8.12 -4.10
CA PHE A 41 5.76 -7.53 -2.94
C PHE A 41 6.04 -6.02 -3.11
N THR A 42 6.12 -5.49 -4.34
CA THR A 42 6.25 -4.04 -4.58
C THR A 42 4.98 -3.26 -4.25
N LYS A 43 3.80 -3.91 -4.21
CA LYS A 43 2.53 -3.28 -3.81
C LYS A 43 2.36 -3.19 -2.30
N LEU A 44 3.30 -3.74 -1.53
CA LEU A 44 3.21 -3.72 -0.08
C LEU A 44 3.67 -2.38 0.49
N VAL A 45 2.87 -1.82 1.38
CA VAL A 45 3.13 -0.55 2.05
C VAL A 45 3.58 -0.77 3.50
N GLU A 46 4.17 0.28 4.08
CA GLU A 46 4.57 0.33 5.50
C GLU A 46 5.52 -0.80 5.93
N LEU A 47 6.33 -1.33 5.01
CA LEU A 47 7.33 -2.35 5.33
C LEU A 47 8.56 -1.74 5.99
N THR A 48 8.89 -2.24 7.19
CA THR A 48 10.17 -1.94 7.84
C THR A 48 11.35 -2.53 7.04
N PRO A 49 12.59 -2.04 7.23
CA PRO A 49 13.76 -2.58 6.53
C PRO A 49 13.91 -4.10 6.71
N GLU A 50 13.61 -4.62 7.91
CA GLU A 50 13.66 -6.05 8.21
C GLU A 50 12.58 -6.83 7.44
N GLN A 51 11.37 -6.29 7.33
CA GLN A 51 10.29 -6.90 6.57
C GLN A 51 10.58 -6.88 5.06
N ARG A 52 11.23 -5.83 4.56
CA ARG A 52 11.70 -5.75 3.17
C ARG A 52 12.73 -6.84 2.87
N ALA A 53 13.70 -7.04 3.76
CA ALA A 53 14.68 -8.12 3.63
C ALA A 53 13.99 -9.50 3.61
N LYS A 54 12.97 -9.72 4.45
CA LYS A 54 12.16 -10.95 4.39
C LYS A 54 11.44 -11.11 3.05
N ALA A 55 10.81 -10.05 2.53
CA ALA A 55 10.16 -10.06 1.23
C ALA A 55 11.13 -10.44 0.10
N GLU A 56 12.35 -9.89 0.11
CA GLU A 56 13.38 -10.26 -0.85
C GLU A 56 13.75 -11.75 -0.79
N ILE A 57 13.84 -12.32 0.42
CA ILE A 57 14.08 -13.76 0.59
C ILE A 57 12.94 -14.57 -0.06
N PHE A 58 11.68 -14.17 0.10
CA PHE A 58 10.55 -14.85 -0.54
C PHE A 58 10.59 -14.76 -2.07
N ILE A 59 10.97 -13.60 -2.61
CA ILE A 59 11.14 -13.39 -4.06
C ILE A 59 12.27 -14.29 -4.59
N GLN A 60 13.45 -14.25 -3.97
CA GLN A 60 14.62 -15.01 -4.40
C GLN A 60 14.38 -16.52 -4.33
N ARG A 61 13.72 -16.99 -3.25
CA ARG A 61 13.45 -18.41 -3.04
C ARG A 61 12.20 -18.91 -3.76
N LYS A 62 11.47 -18.05 -4.49
CA LYS A 62 10.22 -18.38 -5.18
C LYS A 62 9.21 -19.08 -4.25
N ARG A 63 9.13 -18.59 -3.01
CA ARG A 63 8.27 -19.15 -1.97
C ARG A 63 7.00 -18.33 -1.83
N GLN A 64 5.91 -19.04 -1.56
CA GLN A 64 4.64 -18.42 -1.20
C GLN A 64 4.72 -17.88 0.22
N ALA A 65 4.22 -16.67 0.41
CA ALA A 65 4.11 -16.00 1.69
C ALA A 65 2.65 -15.63 1.95
N THR A 66 2.26 -15.70 3.22
CA THR A 66 0.98 -15.22 3.74
C THR A 66 1.17 -13.79 4.21
N ILE A 67 0.44 -12.86 3.61
CA ILE A 67 0.55 -11.44 3.90
C ILE A 67 -0.79 -10.94 4.47
N CYS A 68 -0.77 -10.26 5.60
CA CYS A 68 -1.97 -9.65 6.17
C CYS A 68 -2.41 -8.42 5.36
N SER A 69 -3.69 -8.09 5.42
CA SER A 69 -4.26 -6.95 4.71
C SER A 69 -3.68 -5.59 5.09
N ARG A 70 -2.99 -5.46 6.23
CA ARG A 70 -2.33 -4.21 6.66
C ARG A 70 -1.26 -3.76 5.68
N HIS A 71 -0.57 -4.70 5.05
CA HIS A 71 0.49 -4.40 4.11
C HIS A 71 -0.04 -4.05 2.71
N PHE A 72 -1.33 -4.22 2.43
CA PHE A 72 -1.90 -3.77 1.17
C PHE A 72 -2.46 -2.37 1.35
N GLU A 73 -2.08 -1.46 0.46
CA GLU A 73 -2.67 -0.14 0.37
C GLU A 73 -4.19 -0.31 0.23
N LYS A 74 -4.94 0.00 1.29
CA LYS A 74 -6.37 0.27 1.14
C LYS A 74 -6.44 1.46 0.19
N GLU A 75 -7.20 1.35 -0.89
CA GLU A 75 -7.48 2.42 -1.86
C GLU A 75 -8.22 3.64 -1.24
N THR A 76 -7.84 4.06 -0.05
CA THR A 76 -8.34 5.25 0.60
C THR A 76 -7.48 6.43 0.19
N LYS A 77 -7.89 6.95 -0.98
CA LYS A 77 -7.90 8.37 -1.36
C LYS A 77 -6.58 8.93 -1.89
N LYS A 78 -6.48 8.88 -3.23
CA LYS A 78 -6.05 10.04 -4.01
C LYS A 78 -6.72 11.32 -3.46
N ILE A 79 -6.03 12.45 -3.60
CA ILE A 79 -6.46 13.84 -3.32
C ILE A 79 -6.02 14.34 -1.92
N ASN A 80 -4.78 14.80 -1.77
CA ASN A 80 -4.48 16.10 -1.13
C ASN A 80 -2.97 16.48 -0.99
N ASP A 81 -2.01 15.82 -1.64
CA ASP A 81 -0.62 16.31 -1.60
C ASP A 81 -0.34 17.42 -2.65
N ASP A 82 -1.14 17.53 -3.72
CA ASP A 82 -0.92 18.55 -4.77
C ASP A 82 -1.36 19.97 -4.35
N ARG A 83 -2.20 20.12 -3.32
CA ARG A 83 -2.75 21.44 -2.93
C ARG A 83 -1.97 22.18 -1.85
N LEU A 84 -1.14 21.51 -1.05
CA LEU A 84 -0.39 22.18 0.02
C LEU A 84 0.96 22.75 -0.45
N ARG A 85 1.41 22.40 -1.66
CA ARG A 85 2.68 22.88 -2.22
C ARG A 85 2.54 24.08 -3.16
N ALA A 86 1.37 24.29 -3.77
CA ALA A 86 1.16 25.36 -4.76
C ALA A 86 0.71 26.71 -4.15
N GLU A 87 0.14 26.74 -2.94
CA GLU A 87 -0.37 27.98 -2.34
C GLU A 87 0.66 28.74 -1.49
N LYS A 88 1.84 28.16 -1.22
CA LYS A 88 2.86 28.80 -0.36
C LYS A 88 3.92 29.61 -1.13
N THR A 89 3.97 29.53 -2.46
CA THR A 89 4.96 30.24 -3.29
C THR A 89 4.45 31.56 -3.88
N LEU A 90 3.16 31.89 -3.72
CA LEU A 90 2.56 33.09 -4.33
C LEU A 90 2.55 34.34 -3.43
N VAL A 91 2.89 34.22 -2.15
CA VAL A 91 2.84 35.36 -1.21
C VAL A 91 4.18 36.10 -1.13
N ASP A 92 5.30 35.47 -1.48
CA ASP A 92 6.64 36.08 -1.35
C ASP A 92 7.11 36.92 -2.56
N HIS A 93 6.32 37.01 -3.65
CA HIS A 93 6.77 37.68 -4.88
C HIS A 93 6.12 39.04 -5.21
N VAL A 94 5.08 39.49 -4.49
CA VAL A 94 4.32 40.69 -4.89
C VAL A 94 4.64 41.94 -4.06
N SER A 95 5.35 41.86 -2.94
CA SER A 95 5.67 43.06 -2.15
C SER A 95 7.01 43.73 -2.50
N ARG A 96 7.57 43.43 -3.69
CA ARG A 96 8.85 43.99 -4.17
C ARG A 96 8.70 45.08 -5.23
N VAL A 97 7.62 45.86 -5.22
CA VAL A 97 7.48 47.01 -6.12
C VAL A 97 6.87 48.18 -5.37
N ASP A 98 7.72 49.04 -4.81
CA ASP A 98 7.57 50.52 -4.82
C ASP A 98 8.79 51.13 -4.11
N GLU A 99 9.97 50.93 -4.71
CA GLU A 99 11.20 51.63 -4.30
C GLU A 99 11.99 52.06 -5.53
N GLU A 100 11.32 52.70 -6.50
CA GLU A 100 11.99 53.47 -7.55
C GLU A 100 11.00 54.49 -8.15
N THR A 101 10.82 55.63 -7.48
CA THR A 101 10.46 56.87 -8.18
C THR A 101 11.32 57.99 -7.61
N ILE A 102 12.49 58.07 -8.25
CA ILE A 102 13.44 59.17 -8.28
C ILE A 102 12.72 60.52 -8.40
N LYS A 103 12.99 61.43 -7.47
CA LYS A 103 13.30 62.85 -7.72
C LYS A 103 14.00 63.48 -6.53
#